data_AF-A0A953TMX9-F1
#
_entry.id   AF-A0A953TMX9-F1
#
_cell.length_a   1.000
_cell.length_b   1.000
_cell.length_c   1.000
_cell.angle_alpha   90.00
_cell.angle_beta   90.00
_cell.angle_gamma   90.00
#
_symmetry.space_group_name_H-M   'P 1'
#
loop_
_entity.id
_entity.type
_entity.pdbx_description
1 polymer ?
#
loop_
_entity_poly.entity_id
_entity_poly.type
_entity_poly.pdbx_seq_one_letter_code
_entity_poly.pdbx_strand_id
1 'polypeptide(L)'
;MALGKSAAAEIFQVAPQGMGPRSAGQSGDIQGLSGVQTANSESVVELVEEGQDYEAEVVSGVENTPDADAAERLAEEIRGEEEAEEEPERRKR
;
A
#
# COMPACT_ATOMS: atom_id res chain seq x y z
N MET A 1 -2.64 -10.02 -52.01
CA MET A 1 -3.38 -9.17 -51.05
C MET A 1 -3.41 -9.90 -49.73
N ALA A 2 -2.64 -9.45 -48.74
CA ALA A 2 -2.66 -10.00 -47.38
C ALA A 2 -3.36 -8.98 -46.48
N LEU A 3 -4.53 -9.33 -45.96
CA LEU A 3 -5.18 -8.62 -44.85
C LEU A 3 -5.07 -9.52 -43.61
N GLY A 4 -4.63 -8.90 -42.52
CA GLY A 4 -4.20 -9.59 -41.31
C GLY A 4 -5.30 -10.02 -40.35
N LYS A 5 -4.85 -10.49 -39.18
CA LYS A 5 -5.66 -10.54 -37.96
C LYS A 5 -4.79 -10.57 -36.71
N SER A 6 -5.09 -9.58 -35.87
CA SER A 6 -4.94 -9.45 -34.41
C SER A 6 -3.65 -9.97 -33.77
N ALA A 7 -2.86 -9.00 -33.29
CA ALA A 7 -1.94 -9.17 -32.18
C ALA A 7 -2.68 -9.80 -30.99
N ALA A 8 -2.32 -11.02 -30.64
CA ALA A 8 -2.59 -11.55 -29.32
C ALA A 8 -1.66 -10.80 -28.36
N ALA A 9 -2.25 -10.06 -27.43
CA ALA A 9 -1.52 -9.40 -26.36
C ALA A 9 -0.70 -10.45 -25.61
N GLU A 10 0.61 -10.38 -25.82
CA GLU A 10 1.59 -11.19 -25.13
C GLU A 10 1.53 -10.77 -23.66
N ILE A 11 0.93 -11.61 -22.82
CA ILE A 11 0.92 -11.40 -21.37
C ILE A 11 2.37 -11.47 -20.94
N PHE A 12 2.96 -10.30 -20.71
CA PHE A 12 4.31 -10.18 -20.18
C PHE A 12 4.29 -10.86 -18.81
N GLN A 13 4.88 -12.05 -18.73
CA GLN A 13 5.14 -12.69 -17.44
C GLN A 13 6.03 -11.73 -16.66
N VAL A 14 5.44 -11.02 -15.70
CA VAL A 14 6.21 -10.28 -14.70
C VAL A 14 6.88 -11.36 -13.85
N ALA A 15 8.11 -11.70 -14.20
CA ALA A 15 8.98 -12.45 -13.31
C ALA A 15 9.01 -11.72 -11.97
N PRO A 16 8.97 -12.41 -10.82
CA PRO A 16 9.11 -11.77 -9.52
C PRO A 16 10.51 -11.14 -9.42
N GLN A 17 10.61 -9.87 -9.78
CA GLN A 17 11.81 -9.06 -9.61
C GLN A 17 11.97 -8.81 -8.11
N GLY A 18 13.11 -9.19 -7.53
CA GLY A 18 13.40 -8.97 -6.10
C GLY A 18 13.39 -10.22 -5.20
N MET A 19 13.55 -11.43 -5.75
CA MET A 19 13.73 -12.68 -4.99
C MET A 19 15.12 -13.33 -5.17
N GLY A 20 16.13 -12.57 -5.59
CA GLY A 20 17.53 -13.02 -5.61
C GLY A 20 18.30 -12.70 -4.31
N PRO A 21 19.47 -13.30 -4.07
CA PRO A 21 20.29 -13.05 -2.87
C PRO A 21 20.84 -11.60 -2.75
N ARG A 22 20.61 -10.74 -3.76
CA ARG A 22 20.91 -9.30 -3.76
C ARG A 22 19.67 -8.41 -3.82
N SER A 23 18.49 -8.98 -3.67
CA SER A 23 17.28 -8.20 -3.44
C SER A 23 17.41 -7.61 -2.04
N ALA A 24 17.09 -6.33 -1.87
CA ALA A 24 16.88 -5.74 -0.55
C ALA A 24 15.58 -6.32 0.06
N GLY A 25 15.55 -7.64 0.26
CA GLY A 25 14.43 -8.37 0.85
C GLY A 25 14.10 -7.77 2.21
N GLN A 26 12.80 -7.68 2.48
CA GLN A 26 12.16 -7.27 3.74
C GLN A 26 13.12 -6.57 4.71
N SER A 27 13.18 -5.25 4.57
CA SER A 27 13.86 -4.35 5.49
C SER A 27 13.56 -4.73 6.93
N GLY A 28 14.61 -4.72 7.77
CA GLY A 28 14.60 -5.28 9.12
C GLY A 28 13.52 -4.72 10.04
N ASP A 29 13.29 -5.48 11.10
CA ASP A 29 12.42 -5.14 12.22
C ASP A 29 12.81 -3.77 12.82
N ILE A 30 11.81 -2.91 13.07
CA ILE A 30 12.02 -1.61 13.73
C ILE A 30 12.26 -1.75 15.24
N GLN A 31 12.10 -2.96 15.80
CA GLN A 31 12.40 -3.26 17.19
C GLN A 31 13.86 -2.91 17.52
N GLY A 32 14.05 -2.07 18.53
CA GLY A 32 15.37 -1.62 18.98
C GLY A 32 15.85 -0.31 18.34
N LEU A 33 15.13 0.23 17.35
CA LEU A 33 15.30 1.62 16.93
C LEU A 33 14.57 2.54 17.92
N SER A 34 15.17 3.70 18.20
CA SER A 34 14.51 4.74 18.98
C SER A 34 13.30 5.27 18.21
N GLY A 35 12.12 5.20 18.82
CA GLY A 35 10.91 5.85 18.28
C GLY A 35 10.94 7.38 18.43
N VAL A 36 11.93 7.93 19.14
CA VAL A 36 12.13 9.37 19.25
C VAL A 36 12.70 9.87 17.93
N GLN A 37 11.94 10.74 17.26
CA GLN A 37 12.41 11.46 16.07
C GLN A 37 13.65 12.28 16.44
N THR A 38 14.75 12.07 15.71
CA THR A 38 16.02 12.78 15.93
C THR A 38 16.09 14.11 15.19
N ALA A 39 15.17 14.37 14.24
CA ALA A 39 14.97 15.69 13.66
C ALA A 39 14.23 16.56 14.68
N ASN A 40 14.55 17.86 14.73
CA ASN A 40 13.71 18.80 15.45
C ASN A 40 12.33 18.75 14.80
N SER A 41 11.29 18.36 15.54
CA SER A 41 9.92 18.39 15.03
C SER A 41 9.52 19.85 14.81
N GLU A 42 9.22 20.20 13.56
CA GLU A 42 8.74 21.51 13.16
C GLU A 42 7.21 21.56 13.26
N SER A 43 6.67 22.70 13.67
CA SER A 43 5.23 22.94 13.72
C SER A 43 4.66 23.31 12.35
N VAL A 44 3.35 23.13 12.14
CA VAL A 44 2.67 23.57 10.89
C VAL A 44 2.93 25.05 10.58
N VAL A 45 2.96 25.91 11.61
CA VAL A 45 3.22 27.35 11.43
C VAL A 45 4.62 27.59 10.88
N GLU A 46 5.63 26.92 11.43
CA GLU A 46 7.01 27.04 10.96
C GLU A 46 7.15 26.55 9.52
N LEU A 47 6.55 25.40 9.17
CA LEU A 47 6.59 24.86 7.81
C LEU A 47 5.95 25.81 6.77
N VAL A 48 4.84 26.45 7.12
CA VAL A 48 4.20 27.45 6.23
C VAL A 48 5.06 28.70 6.10
N GLU A 49 5.70 29.17 7.18
CA GLU A 49 6.60 30.33 7.15
C GLU A 49 7.84 30.08 6.28
N GLU A 50 8.31 28.83 6.21
CA GLU A 50 9.41 28.40 5.36
C GLU A 50 9.00 28.07 3.92
N GLY A 51 7.69 28.08 3.62
CA GLY A 51 7.16 27.79 2.28
C GLY A 51 7.10 26.29 1.94
N GLN A 52 7.06 25.43 2.96
CA GLN A 52 6.95 23.98 2.86
C GLN A 52 5.47 23.54 2.98
N ASP A 53 4.63 24.02 2.06
CA ASP A 53 3.17 23.86 2.13
C ASP A 53 2.72 22.37 2.08
N TYR A 54 3.44 21.54 1.34
CA TYR A 54 3.13 20.11 1.20
C TYR A 54 3.39 19.36 2.52
N GLU A 55 4.53 19.61 3.14
CA GLU A 55 4.90 19.08 4.44
C GLU A 55 3.92 19.58 5.52
N ALA A 56 3.54 20.86 5.47
CA ALA A 56 2.56 21.45 6.37
C ALA A 56 1.18 20.78 6.29
N GLU A 57 0.70 20.45 5.09
CA GLU A 57 -0.57 19.72 4.90
C GLU A 57 -0.50 18.32 5.54
N VAL A 58 0.59 17.59 5.32
CA VAL A 58 0.80 16.26 5.89
C VAL A 58 0.85 16.31 7.42
N VAL A 59 1.60 17.26 8.00
CA VAL A 59 1.72 17.42 9.46
C VAL A 59 0.41 17.90 10.07
N SER A 60 -0.31 18.80 9.40
CA SER A 60 -1.63 19.29 9.83
C SER A 60 -2.64 18.15 10.00
N GLY A 61 -2.62 17.17 9.10
CA GLY A 61 -3.46 15.97 9.20
C GLY A 61 -3.21 15.16 10.46
N VAL A 62 -1.99 15.18 11.00
CA VAL A 62 -1.61 14.48 12.23
C VAL A 62 -1.90 15.34 13.47
N GLU A 63 -1.45 16.61 13.49
CA GLU A 63 -1.62 17.51 14.65
C GLU A 63 -3.08 17.87 14.93
N ASN A 64 -3.90 17.99 13.89
CA ASN A 64 -5.33 18.29 14.01
C ASN A 64 -6.20 17.02 14.02
N THR A 65 -5.61 15.83 14.21
CA THR A 65 -6.40 14.61 14.32
C THR A 65 -7.27 14.70 15.58
N PRO A 66 -8.58 14.41 15.48
CA PRO A 66 -9.41 14.21 16.66
C PRO A 66 -8.81 13.13 17.57
N ASP A 67 -9.13 13.17 18.87
CA ASP A 67 -8.74 12.09 19.77
C ASP A 67 -9.20 10.73 19.22
N ALA A 68 -8.40 9.69 19.41
CA ALA A 68 -8.63 8.36 18.85
C ALA A 68 -10.00 7.81 19.28
N ASP A 69 -10.43 8.13 20.50
CA ASP A 69 -11.74 7.74 21.04
C ASP A 69 -12.88 8.69 20.65
N ALA A 70 -12.56 9.87 20.09
CA ALA A 70 -13.53 10.87 19.62
C ALA A 70 -13.85 10.75 18.13
N ALA A 71 -13.01 10.08 17.34
CA ALA A 71 -13.22 9.89 15.90
C ALA A 71 -14.23 8.75 15.63
N GLU A 72 -15.33 9.06 14.94
CA GLU A 72 -16.27 8.04 14.48
C GLU A 72 -15.61 7.16 13.40
N ARG A 73 -15.44 5.86 13.67
CA ARG A 73 -14.97 4.89 12.66
C ARG A 73 -16.12 4.33 11.85
N LEU A 74 -16.13 4.61 10.56
CA LEU A 74 -16.92 3.88 9.57
C LEU A 74 -16.18 2.59 9.19
N ALA A 75 -16.64 1.46 9.71
CA ALA A 75 -16.18 0.15 9.26
C ALA A 75 -16.98 -0.26 8.03
N GLU A 76 -16.33 -0.32 6.87
CA GLU A 76 -16.91 -0.94 5.69
C GLU A 76 -16.77 -2.46 5.79
N GLU A 77 -17.87 -3.16 6.06
CA GLU A 77 -17.92 -4.62 6.09
C GLU A 77 -17.92 -5.15 4.65
N ILE A 78 -16.74 -5.54 4.17
CA ILE A 78 -16.62 -6.30 2.91
C ILE A 78 -17.15 -7.71 3.17
N ARG A 79 -18.39 -7.99 2.76
CA ARG A 79 -18.89 -9.37 2.70
C ARG A 79 -18.07 -10.12 1.64
N GLY A 80 -17.36 -11.17 2.07
CA GLY A 80 -16.69 -12.08 1.15
C GLY A 80 -17.71 -12.66 0.17
N GLU A 81 -17.48 -12.41 -1.12
CA GLU A 81 -18.18 -13.12 -2.18
C GLU A 81 -17.66 -14.56 -2.19
N GLU A 82 -18.35 -15.45 -1.46
CA GLU A 82 -18.11 -16.89 -1.60
C GLU A 82 -18.67 -17.34 -2.95
N GLU A 83 -17.84 -17.29 -3.99
CA GLU A 83 -18.08 -18.05 -5.22
C GLU A 83 -17.90 -19.54 -4.91
N ALA A 84 -19.00 -20.22 -4.67
CA ALA A 84 -19.08 -21.66 -4.66
C ALA A 84 -18.79 -22.20 -6.07
N GLU A 85 -17.54 -22.50 -6.39
CA GLU A 85 -17.21 -23.33 -7.57
C GLU A 85 -16.99 -24.81 -7.17
N GLU A 86 -17.79 -25.62 -7.85
CA GLU A 86 -18.13 -27.02 -7.66
C GLU A 86 -16.92 -27.97 -7.77
N GLU A 87 -16.82 -28.97 -6.89
CA GLU A 87 -15.79 -30.02 -6.97
C GLU A 87 -16.04 -30.89 -8.23
N PRO A 88 -15.15 -30.93 -9.24
CA PRO A 88 -15.39 -31.78 -10.40
C PRO A 88 -15.25 -33.24 -9.99
N GLU A 89 -16.35 -33.99 -10.15
CA GLU A 89 -16.47 -35.41 -9.82
C GLU A 89 -15.24 -36.21 -10.24
N ARG A 90 -14.69 -36.96 -9.27
CA ARG A 90 -13.69 -38.00 -9.53
C ARG A 90 -14.28 -39.03 -10.49
N ARG A 91 -13.95 -38.92 -11.77
CA ARG A 91 -14.24 -39.96 -12.76
C ARG A 91 -13.41 -41.20 -12.44
N LYS A 92 -14.02 -42.16 -11.73
CA LYS A 92 -13.55 -43.54 -11.66
C LYS A 92 -13.47 -44.12 -13.07
N ARG A 93 -12.28 -44.48 -13.53
CA ARG A 93 -12.02 -45.65 -14.37
C ARG A 93 -10.69 -46.25 -14.00
#